data_AF-A0A642C3S6-F1
#
_entry.id   AF-A0A642C3S6-F1
#
_cell.length_a   1.000
_cell.length_b   1.000
_cell.length_c   1.000
_cell.angle_alpha   90.00
_cell.angle_beta   90.00
_cell.angle_gamma   90.00
#
_symmetry.space_group_name_H-M   'P 1'
#
loop_
_entity.id
_entity.type
_entity.pdbx_description
1 polymer ?
#
loop_
_entity_poly.entity_id
_entity_poly.type
_entity_poly.pdbx_seq_one_letter_code
_entity_poly.pdbx_strand_id
1 'polypeptide(L)' 'ITDLWRKYKKICPAAKLYLFDLSGYGNTPLDITRDDVFLIAGWSDKIFDILSAIDKGNDALQEIKKIVV' A
#
# COMPACT_ATOMS: atom_id res chain seq x y z
N ILE A 1 -10.87 -7.30 8.71
CA ILE A 1 -10.63 -5.95 8.14
C ILE A 1 -11.21 -5.80 6.73
N THR A 2 -11.13 -6.85 5.89
CA THR A 2 -11.68 -6.89 4.52
C THR A 2 -13.12 -6.40 4.41
N ASP A 3 -14.04 -6.91 5.24
CA ASP A 3 -15.44 -6.49 5.17
C ASP A 3 -15.68 -5.04 5.59
N LEU A 4 -14.87 -4.51 6.52
CA LEU A 4 -14.91 -3.11 6.92
C LEU A 4 -14.39 -2.22 5.78
N TRP A 5 -13.30 -2.63 5.12
CA TRP A 5 -12.77 -1.91 3.97
C TRP A 5 -13.76 -1.84 2.81
N ARG A 6 -14.39 -2.96 2.47
CA ARG A 6 -15.44 -3.00 1.45
C ARG A 6 -16.64 -2.11 1.78
N LYS A 7 -17.06 -2.07 3.05
CA LYS A 7 -18.12 -1.14 3.50
C LYS A 7 -17.69 0.32 3.35
N TYR A 8 -16.45 0.64 3.73
CA TYR A 8 -15.91 1.99 3.61
C TYR A 8 -15.80 2.46 2.15
N LYS A 9 -15.35 1.58 1.23
CA LYS A 9 -15.26 1.88 -0.20
C LYS A 9 -16.61 2.20 -0.85
N LYS A 10 -17.73 1.74 -0.28
CA LYS A 10 -19.07 2.18 -0.72
C LYS A 10 -19.35 3.65 -0.42
N ILE A 11 -18.72 4.20 0.61
CA ILE A 11 -18.83 5.61 1.02
C ILE A 11 -17.78 6.45 0.28
N CYS A 12 -16.55 5.94 0.14
CA CYS A 12 -15.46 6.60 -0.56
C CYS A 12 -14.82 5.68 -1.60
N PRO A 13 -15.36 5.60 -2.83
CA PRO A 13 -14.90 4.67 -3.86
C PRO A 13 -13.47 4.92 -4.33
N ALA A 14 -12.95 6.15 -4.20
CA ALA A 14 -11.59 6.50 -4.60
C ALA A 14 -10.54 6.29 -3.48
N ALA A 15 -10.94 5.84 -2.29
CA ALA A 15 -10.02 5.65 -1.18
C ALA A 15 -8.99 4.55 -1.48
N LYS A 16 -7.74 4.80 -1.10
CA LYS A 16 -6.62 3.86 -1.15
C LYS A 16 -6.19 3.53 0.29
N LEU A 17 -5.85 2.28 0.57
CA LEU A 17 -5.41 1.83 1.90
C LEU A 17 -3.94 1.45 1.86
N TYR A 18 -3.10 2.15 2.61
CA TYR A 18 -1.66 1.86 2.72
C TYR A 18 -1.38 1.21 4.07
N LEU A 19 -0.84 0.00 4.05
CA LEU A 19 -0.47 -0.77 5.24
C LEU A 19 1.05 -0.84 5.35
N PHE A 20 1.58 -0.49 6.52
CA PHE A 20 3.01 -0.48 6.78
C PHE A 20 3.37 -1.62 7.74
N ASP A 21 4.12 -2.61 7.26
CA ASP A 21 4.72 -3.64 8.11
C ASP A 21 6.09 -3.16 8.61
N LEU A 22 6.09 -2.48 9.75
CA LEU A 22 7.31 -1.91 10.35
C LEU A 22 8.34 -2.97 10.79
N SER A 23 7.89 -4.20 10.97
CA SER A 23 8.67 -5.29 11.52
C SER A 23 9.28 -6.21 10.46
N GLY A 24 8.88 -6.04 9.20
CA GLY A 24 9.33 -6.88 8.09
C GLY A 24 8.97 -8.35 8.23
N TYR A 25 8.08 -8.70 9.16
CA TYR A 25 7.73 -10.09 9.44
C TYR A 25 6.88 -10.72 8.33
N GLY A 26 6.39 -9.94 7.36
CA GLY A 26 5.63 -10.46 6.21
C GLY A 26 4.30 -11.11 6.61
N ASN A 27 3.93 -11.01 7.88
CA ASN A 27 2.81 -11.70 8.49
C ASN A 27 1.49 -10.94 8.32
N THR A 28 1.40 -10.00 7.37
CA THR A 28 0.14 -9.30 7.13
C THR A 28 -0.80 -10.24 6.37
N PRO A 29 -1.85 -10.78 7.01
CA PRO A 29 -2.75 -11.72 6.37
C PRO A 29 -3.76 -10.90 5.55
N LEU A 30 -3.31 -10.35 4.43
CA LEU A 30 -4.17 -9.60 3.54
C LEU A 30 -3.99 -10.07 2.11
N ASP A 31 -4.77 -11.10 1.78
CA ASP A 31 -5.22 -11.39 0.42
C ASP A 31 -6.21 -10.29 -0.05
N ILE A 32 -5.77 -9.02 -0.02
CA ILE A 32 -6.54 -7.84 -0.44
C ILE A 32 -5.76 -7.00 -1.47
N THR A 33 -4.76 -7.59 -2.13
CA THR A 33 -3.95 -6.96 -3.19
C THR A 33 -4.76 -6.50 -4.42
N ARG A 34 -6.09 -6.60 -4.39
CA ARG A 34 -7.00 -6.28 -5.51
C ARG A 34 -7.97 -5.12 -5.26
N ASP A 35 -8.12 -4.60 -4.04
CA ASP A 35 -9.12 -3.55 -3.70
C ASP A 35 -8.47 -2.20 -3.30
N ASP A 36 -7.51 -1.68 -4.09
CA ASP A 36 -6.76 -0.44 -3.78
C ASP A 36 -6.03 -0.47 -2.42
N VAL A 37 -5.57 -1.66 -2.01
CA VAL A 37 -4.79 -1.88 -0.80
C VAL A 37 -3.33 -2.13 -1.17
N PHE A 38 -2.42 -1.36 -0.58
CA PHE A 38 -0.99 -1.41 -0.81
C PHE A 38 -0.27 -1.81 0.48
N LEU A 39 0.53 -2.88 0.43
CA LEU A 39 1.38 -3.29 1.55
C LEU A 39 2.80 -2.80 1.32
N ILE A 40 3.32 -2.02 2.26
CA ILE A 40 4.67 -1.47 2.27
C ILE A 40 5.42 -2.13 3.42
N ALA A 41 6.48 -2.86 3.12
CA ALA A 41 7.36 -3.43 4.13
C ALA A 41 8.32 -2.34 4.63
N GLY A 42 8.22 -2.01 5.92
CA GLY A 42 9.05 -1.03 6.60
C GLY A 42 8.58 0.42 6.48
N TRP A 43 9.37 1.31 7.08
CA TRP A 43 9.22 2.77 7.02
C TRP A 43 10.53 3.41 6.59
N SER A 44 10.47 4.44 5.75
CA SER A 44 11.63 5.25 5.36
C SER A 44 11.22 6.70 5.10
N ASP A 45 12.18 7.63 5.11
CA ASP A 45 11.90 9.04 4.81
C ASP A 45 11.37 9.26 3.39
N LYS A 46 11.53 8.27 2.51
CA LYS A 46 11.04 8.28 1.12
C LYS A 46 9.58 7.83 0.99
N ILE A 47 8.86 7.53 2.08
CA ILE A 47 7.47 7.06 2.01
C ILE A 47 6.58 8.02 1.22
N PHE A 48 6.74 9.33 1.37
CA PHE A 48 5.93 10.30 0.63
C PHE A 48 6.20 10.26 -0.88
N ASP A 49 7.44 10.00 -1.29
CA ASP A 49 7.79 9.85 -2.70
C ASP A 49 7.15 8.60 -3.31
N ILE A 50 7.14 7.50 -2.55
CA ILE A 50 6.48 6.24 -2.95
C ILE A 50 4.97 6.45 -3.08
N LEU A 51 4.32 7.09 -2.10
CA LEU A 51 2.90 7.43 -2.16
C LEU A 51 2.59 8.33 -3.37
N SER A 52 3.44 9.31 -3.65
CA SER A 52 3.32 10.22 -4.80
C SER A 52 3.45 9.47 -6.13
N ALA A 53 4.37 8.51 -6.24
CA ALA A 53 4.54 7.70 -7.44
C ALA A 53 3.32 6.81 -7.71
N ILE A 54 2.78 6.17 -6.66
CA ILE A 54 1.56 5.35 -6.73
C ILE A 54 0.38 6.19 -7.20
N ASP A 55 0.24 7.40 -6.66
CA ASP A 55 -0.89 8.26 -7.01
C ASP A 55 -0.82 8.79 -8.44
N LYS A 56 0.39 9.02 -8.94
CA LYS A 56 0.66 9.40 -10.34
C LYS A 56 0.55 8.23 -11.32
N GLY A 57 0.26 7.01 -10.85
CA GLY A 57 0.10 5.82 -11.69
C GLY A 57 1.41 5.18 -12.12
N ASN A 58 2.55 5.60 -11.57
CA ASN A 58 3.81 4.89 -11.76
C ASN A 58 3.78 3.66 -10.85
N ASP A 59 3.96 2.48 -11.43
CA ASP A 59 3.86 1.20 -10.73
C ASP A 59 4.75 1.20 -9.48
N ALA A 60 4.14 1.22 -8.29
CA ALA A 60 4.81 1.33 -6.98
C ALA A 60 6.00 0.39 -6.84
N LEU A 61 5.80 -0.83 -7.37
CA LEU A 61 6.75 -1.93 -7.38
C LEU A 61 8.04 -1.58 -8.14
N GLN A 62 7.96 -0.74 -9.18
CA GLN A 62 9.13 -0.29 -9.94
C GLN A 62 9.98 0.70 -9.13
N GLU A 63 9.37 1.60 -8.36
CA GLU A 63 10.12 2.53 -7.50
C GLU A 63 10.74 1.82 -6.30
N ILE A 64 10.03 0.84 -5.71
CA ILE A 64 10.57 0.00 -4.62
C ILE A 64 11.80 -0.80 -5.10
N LYS A 65 11.78 -1.33 -6.33
CA LYS A 65 12.94 -2.01 -6.94
C LYS A 65 14.16 -1.11 -7.13
N LYS A 66 14.01 0.21 -7.19
CA LYS A 66 15.15 1.15 -7.28
C LYS A 66 15.81 1.43 -5.93
N ILE A 67 15.12 1.15 -4.83
CA ILE A 67 15.59 1.45 -3.47
C ILE A 67 16.37 0.26 -2.88
N VAL A 68 16.10 -0.96 -3.34
CA VAL A 68 16.85 -2.16 -2.96
C VAL A 68 17.97 -2.41 -3.97
N VAL A 69 19.19 -2.05 -3.60
CA VAL A 69 20.44 -2.47 -4.25
C VAL A 69 20.91 -3.77 -3.63
#